data_AF-A0A0Q9XS27-F1
#
_entry.id   AF-A0A0Q9XS27-F1
#
_cell.length_a   1.000
_cell.length_b   1.000
_cell.length_c   1.000
_cell.angle_alpha   90.00
_cell.angle_beta   90.00
_cell.angle_gamma   90.00
#
_symmetry.space_group_name_H-M   'P 1'
#
loop_
_entity.id
_entity.type
_entity.pdbx_description
1 polymer ?
#
loop_
_entity_poly.entity_id
_entity_poly.type
_entity_poly.pdbx_seq_one_letter_code
_entity_poly.pdbx_strand_id
1 'polypeptide(L)'
;MKKKWFIFTILIFLTGCSESNIEWTDFIEFQGDQYLVSHHVEVSDPNFIGEPIGEIKKTLKDHVTNVKYAPKNGDAAYLKTGTKLYSVINHSYLIAVKDTNKINGYKIYAKEGYVPDIRMLEQIDPLSFKKIEVYEEVDYNQFLYKRLIEKNEELQKLITILQSNEINETVVYREDAPQAKAFTIILYSYSTSPIAEKHAIYFNGENYFDKNHRVFSKEIGEFLIETK
;
A
#
# COMPACT_ATOMS: atom_id res chain seq x y z
N MET A 1 -9.94 28.98 67.91
CA MET A 1 -10.84 28.98 66.74
C MET A 1 -10.04 28.48 65.55
N LYS A 2 -10.28 27.23 65.14
CA LYS A 2 -9.44 26.45 64.21
C LYS A 2 -10.21 26.17 62.91
N LYS A 3 -9.44 25.93 61.84
CA LYS A 3 -9.82 25.26 60.58
C LYS A 3 -10.70 26.05 59.61
N LYS A 4 -10.11 26.97 58.84
CA LYS A 4 -10.62 27.32 57.49
C LYS A 4 -9.48 27.79 56.57
N TRP A 5 -8.45 26.98 56.34
CA TRP A 5 -7.50 27.30 55.26
C TRP A 5 -6.69 26.10 54.76
N PHE A 6 -7.34 25.01 54.33
CA PHE A 6 -6.61 23.87 53.77
C PHE A 6 -7.35 23.10 52.68
N ILE A 7 -8.28 23.74 51.96
CA ILE A 7 -9.10 23.06 50.92
C ILE A 7 -8.91 23.68 49.52
N PHE A 8 -8.04 24.69 49.36
CA PHE A 8 -7.85 25.32 48.03
C PHE A 8 -6.60 24.87 47.26
N THR A 9 -5.75 24.02 47.84
CA THR A 9 -4.46 23.65 47.21
C THR A 9 -4.49 22.32 46.46
N ILE A 10 -5.57 21.52 46.57
CA ILE A 10 -5.64 20.18 45.95
C ILE A 10 -6.31 20.20 44.57
N LEU A 11 -6.97 21.30 44.15
CA LEU A 11 -7.69 21.36 42.87
C LEU A 11 -6.83 21.70 41.64
N ILE A 12 -5.53 21.95 41.77
CA ILE A 12 -4.67 22.41 40.66
C ILE A 12 -3.87 21.27 40.01
N PHE A 13 -3.90 20.04 40.52
CA PHE A 13 -3.16 18.90 39.94
C PHE A 13 -3.96 18.03 38.96
N LEU A 14 -5.13 18.48 38.50
CA LEU A 14 -5.94 17.80 37.47
C LEU A 14 -5.76 18.42 36.08
N THR A 15 -4.56 18.92 35.74
CA THR A 15 -4.23 19.15 34.33
C THR A 15 -4.02 17.79 33.70
N GLY A 16 -5.08 17.29 33.06
CA GLY A 16 -5.11 16.01 32.37
C GLY A 16 -3.89 15.87 31.45
N CYS A 17 -3.19 14.75 31.60
CA CYS A 17 -2.19 14.31 30.65
C CYS A 17 -2.95 13.98 29.35
N SER A 18 -3.14 14.97 28.47
CA SER A 18 -3.61 14.69 27.13
C SER A 18 -2.44 14.01 26.41
N GLU A 19 -2.42 12.69 26.39
CA GLU A 19 -1.55 11.95 25.50
C GLU A 19 -1.94 12.32 24.06
N SER A 20 -1.15 13.18 23.44
CA SER A 20 -1.31 13.51 22.04
C SER A 20 -0.87 12.30 21.22
N ASN A 21 -1.84 11.55 20.71
CA ASN A 21 -1.58 10.51 19.72
C ASN A 21 -1.13 11.19 18.42
N ILE A 22 0.13 10.99 18.05
CA ILE A 22 0.65 11.44 16.76
C ILE A 22 0.27 10.39 15.71
N GLU A 23 -0.47 10.81 14.70
CA GLU A 23 -0.72 10.02 13.50
C GLU A 23 0.43 10.22 12.53
N TRP A 24 1.09 9.12 12.17
CA TRP A 24 2.25 9.14 11.28
C TRP A 24 1.85 8.60 9.90
N THR A 25 2.29 9.26 8.83
CA THR A 25 2.38 8.61 7.51
C THR A 25 3.43 7.49 7.56
N ASP A 26 3.27 6.39 6.83
CA ASP A 26 4.29 5.33 6.80
C ASP A 26 5.50 5.78 5.95
N PHE A 27 6.57 6.19 6.64
CA PHE A 27 7.81 6.70 6.04
C PHE A 27 9.08 6.12 6.66
N ILE A 28 10.20 6.34 5.96
CA ILE A 28 11.57 6.11 6.39
C ILE A 28 12.40 7.38 6.13
N GLU A 29 13.15 7.85 7.12
CA GLU A 29 14.21 8.85 6.91
C GLU A 29 15.53 8.14 6.65
N PHE A 30 16.10 8.28 5.45
CA PHE A 30 17.32 7.60 5.07
C PHE A 30 18.24 8.50 4.24
N GLN A 31 19.50 8.62 4.68
CA GLN A 31 20.54 9.46 4.07
C GLN A 31 20.14 10.93 3.84
N GLY A 32 19.24 11.46 4.67
CA GLY A 32 18.78 12.85 4.58
C GLY A 32 17.59 13.06 3.65
N ASP A 33 17.06 11.98 3.06
CA ASP A 33 15.84 11.98 2.28
C ASP A 33 14.74 11.23 3.03
N GLN A 34 13.50 11.69 2.85
CA GLN A 34 12.31 10.95 3.29
C GLN A 34 11.84 10.02 2.18
N TYR A 35 11.42 8.81 2.56
CA TYR A 35 10.82 7.83 1.67
C TYR A 35 9.45 7.43 2.21
N LEU A 36 8.42 7.47 1.37
CA LEU A 36 7.05 7.11 1.71
C LEU A 36 6.72 5.71 1.19
N VAL A 37 5.90 4.96 1.90
CA VAL A 37 5.44 3.65 1.41
C VAL A 37 4.65 3.82 0.10
N SER A 38 4.94 2.97 -0.88
CA SER A 38 4.20 2.93 -2.15
C SER A 38 3.11 1.87 -2.09
N HIS A 39 1.85 2.29 -1.99
CA HIS A 39 0.70 1.37 -1.89
C HIS A 39 0.22 0.79 -3.22
N HIS A 40 0.60 1.41 -4.34
CA HIS A 40 0.10 1.10 -5.69
C HIS A 40 1.08 0.30 -6.54
N VAL A 41 2.15 -0.23 -5.92
CA VAL A 41 3.15 -1.05 -6.61
C VAL A 41 3.52 -2.27 -5.77
N GLU A 42 3.97 -3.30 -6.46
CA GLU A 42 4.67 -4.44 -5.88
C GLU A 42 6.03 -4.59 -6.55
N VAL A 43 6.95 -5.32 -5.94
CA VAL A 43 8.21 -5.69 -6.62
C VAL A 43 7.87 -6.61 -7.79
N SER A 44 8.37 -6.30 -8.98
CA SER A 44 8.08 -7.10 -10.19
C SER A 44 8.80 -8.46 -10.17
N ASP A 45 10.03 -8.48 -9.70
CA ASP A 45 10.86 -9.68 -9.51
C ASP A 45 11.82 -9.44 -8.33
N PRO A 46 11.89 -10.35 -7.33
CA PRO A 46 12.85 -10.26 -6.23
C PRO A 46 14.32 -10.10 -6.66
N ASN A 47 14.67 -10.50 -7.89
CA ASN A 47 16.00 -10.32 -8.47
C ASN A 47 16.39 -8.84 -8.68
N PHE A 48 15.44 -7.91 -8.61
CA PHE A 48 15.73 -6.47 -8.61
C PHE A 48 16.18 -5.95 -7.24
N ILE A 49 16.11 -6.77 -6.18
CA ILE A 49 16.55 -6.38 -4.85
C ILE A 49 18.05 -6.63 -4.73
N GLY A 50 18.78 -5.57 -4.40
CA GLY A 50 20.22 -5.58 -4.23
C GLY A 50 20.66 -5.80 -2.79
N GLU A 51 21.85 -5.32 -2.49
CA GLU A 51 22.49 -5.46 -1.19
C GLU A 51 21.78 -4.65 -0.09
N PRO A 52 21.93 -5.04 1.19
CA PRO A 52 21.55 -4.20 2.32
C PRO A 52 22.30 -2.87 2.30
N ILE A 53 21.57 -1.76 2.46
CA ILE A 53 22.11 -0.40 2.45
C ILE A 53 22.04 0.30 3.81
N GLY A 54 21.31 -0.28 4.76
CA GLY A 54 21.18 0.26 6.11
C GLY A 54 20.16 -0.49 6.94
N GLU A 55 19.79 0.11 8.07
CA GLU A 55 18.78 -0.41 8.97
C GLU A 55 18.05 0.73 9.70
N ILE A 56 16.84 0.43 10.15
CA ILE A 56 16.06 1.34 11.01
C ILE A 56 16.69 1.39 12.39
N LYS A 57 16.98 2.60 12.85
CA LYS A 57 17.56 2.89 14.17
C LYS A 57 16.47 3.16 15.20
N LYS A 58 15.34 3.72 14.79
CA LYS A 58 14.26 4.07 15.71
C LYS A 58 12.88 4.00 15.05
N THR A 59 11.97 3.26 15.66
CA THR A 59 10.53 3.32 15.37
C THR A 59 9.92 4.52 16.09
N LEU A 60 9.09 5.31 15.39
CA LEU A 60 8.46 6.50 15.98
C LEU A 60 7.08 6.22 16.57
N LYS A 61 6.27 5.39 15.90
CA LYS A 61 4.93 5.01 16.37
C LYS A 61 5.03 4.46 17.79
N ASP A 62 4.20 5.01 18.66
CA ASP A 62 4.07 4.70 20.10
C ASP A 62 5.32 4.99 20.96
N HIS A 63 6.40 5.51 20.38
CA HIS A 63 7.65 5.84 21.09
C HIS A 63 7.96 7.34 21.12
N VAL A 64 7.28 8.14 20.30
CA VAL A 64 7.40 9.60 20.27
C VAL A 64 6.07 10.22 20.67
N THR A 65 6.10 10.97 21.76
CA THR A 65 4.95 11.75 22.28
C THR A 65 5.11 13.25 22.06
N ASN A 66 6.32 13.71 21.71
CA ASN A 66 6.58 15.11 21.42
C ASN A 66 6.14 15.44 19.98
N VAL A 67 5.04 16.19 19.86
CA VAL A 67 4.50 16.68 18.57
C VAL A 67 5.48 17.56 17.78
N LYS A 68 6.53 18.08 18.41
CA LYS A 68 7.60 18.86 17.75
C LYS A 68 8.81 18.01 17.35
N TYR A 69 8.73 16.68 17.48
CA TYR A 69 9.80 15.80 17.07
C TYR A 69 10.00 15.89 15.55
N ALA A 70 11.21 16.25 15.12
CA ALA A 70 11.61 16.18 13.73
C ALA A 70 12.24 14.80 13.46
N PRO A 71 11.69 14.01 12.51
CA PRO A 71 12.32 12.79 12.05
C PRO A 71 13.76 13.03 11.58
N LYS A 72 14.62 12.02 11.76
CA LYS A 72 16.04 12.09 11.36
C LYS A 72 16.51 10.77 10.77
N ASN A 73 17.64 10.78 10.08
CA ASN A 73 18.21 9.62 9.41
C ASN A 73 18.25 8.35 10.30
N GLY A 74 17.59 7.29 9.82
CA GLY A 74 17.40 6.01 10.51
C GLY A 74 16.06 5.91 11.28
N ASP A 75 15.25 6.95 11.33
CA ASP A 75 13.90 6.87 11.88
C ASP A 75 12.93 6.26 10.86
N ALA A 76 11.95 5.50 11.34
CA ALA A 76 10.80 5.08 10.56
C ALA A 76 9.52 5.20 11.38
N ALA A 77 8.41 5.51 10.71
CA ALA A 77 7.12 5.63 11.37
C ALA A 77 6.71 4.31 12.05
N TYR A 78 6.66 3.22 11.29
CA TYR A 78 6.09 1.94 11.76
C TYR A 78 7.09 0.77 11.77
N LEU A 79 8.18 0.83 11.01
CA LEU A 79 9.14 -0.27 10.94
C LEU A 79 9.89 -0.43 12.25
N LYS A 80 10.08 -1.68 12.70
CA LYS A 80 10.80 -2.00 13.93
C LYS A 80 12.28 -1.61 13.83
N THR A 81 12.87 -1.12 14.92
CA THR A 81 14.33 -0.96 15.03
C THR A 81 15.05 -2.27 14.66
N GLY A 82 16.13 -2.16 13.90
CA GLY A 82 16.90 -3.28 13.34
C GLY A 82 16.36 -3.83 12.02
N THR A 83 15.24 -3.31 11.50
CA THR A 83 14.74 -3.70 10.17
C THR A 83 15.74 -3.28 9.10
N LYS A 84 16.21 -4.25 8.30
CA LYS A 84 17.15 -4.00 7.20
C LYS A 84 16.48 -3.30 6.03
N LEU A 85 17.20 -2.34 5.46
CA LEU A 85 16.87 -1.63 4.23
C LEU A 85 17.72 -2.19 3.09
N TYR A 86 17.09 -2.47 1.95
CA TYR A 86 17.74 -3.03 0.78
C TYR A 86 17.69 -2.05 -0.39
N SER A 87 18.75 -2.02 -1.19
CA SER A 87 18.75 -1.28 -2.45
C SER A 87 17.81 -1.94 -3.47
N VAL A 88 17.26 -1.12 -4.37
CA VAL A 88 16.65 -1.59 -5.60
C VAL A 88 17.64 -1.31 -6.73
N ILE A 89 18.05 -2.34 -7.46
CA ILE A 89 19.16 -2.28 -8.43
C ILE A 89 18.87 -1.18 -9.47
N ASN A 90 19.80 -0.24 -9.63
CA ASN A 90 19.70 0.92 -10.53
C ASN A 90 18.55 1.91 -10.24
N HIS A 91 17.92 1.84 -9.06
CA HIS A 91 16.78 2.69 -8.69
C HIS A 91 16.98 3.27 -7.29
N SER A 92 17.94 4.20 -7.15
CA SER A 92 18.34 4.78 -5.85
C SER A 92 17.24 5.58 -5.14
N TYR A 93 16.18 5.95 -5.85
CA TYR A 93 14.99 6.61 -5.30
C TYR A 93 13.99 5.61 -4.68
N LEU A 94 14.29 4.31 -4.70
CA LEU A 94 13.50 3.26 -4.06
C LEU A 94 14.31 2.56 -2.97
N ILE A 95 13.61 2.19 -1.89
CA ILE A 95 14.10 1.34 -0.82
C ILE A 95 13.16 0.14 -0.69
N ALA A 96 13.73 -1.06 -0.62
CA ALA A 96 12.97 -2.27 -0.35
C ALA A 96 13.14 -2.71 1.09
N VAL A 97 12.05 -3.19 1.68
CA VAL A 97 12.02 -3.77 3.03
C VAL A 97 11.34 -5.12 2.93
N LYS A 98 11.96 -6.16 3.48
CA LYS A 98 11.38 -7.51 3.45
C LYS A 98 10.06 -7.54 4.21
N ASP A 99 9.01 -8.01 3.55
CA ASP A 99 7.66 -8.13 4.09
C ASP A 99 6.98 -9.35 3.45
N THR A 100 6.82 -10.42 4.24
CA THR A 100 6.28 -11.69 3.75
C THR A 100 4.80 -11.61 3.38
N ASN A 101 4.11 -10.54 3.77
CA ASN A 101 2.72 -10.29 3.42
C ASN A 101 2.59 -9.52 2.09
N LYS A 102 3.71 -9.13 1.47
CA LYS A 102 3.73 -8.51 0.14
C LYS A 102 3.95 -9.54 -0.94
N ILE A 103 3.36 -9.26 -2.11
CA ILE A 103 3.61 -10.06 -3.30
C ILE A 103 5.10 -9.89 -3.64
N ASN A 104 5.78 -11.00 -3.94
CA ASN A 104 7.23 -11.05 -4.11
C ASN A 104 8.06 -10.66 -2.85
N GLY A 105 7.44 -10.55 -1.67
CA GLY A 105 8.12 -10.58 -0.37
C GLY A 105 8.80 -9.28 0.07
N TYR A 106 8.52 -8.17 -0.61
CA TYR A 106 9.11 -6.86 -0.28
C TYR A 106 8.08 -5.74 -0.35
N LYS A 107 8.08 -4.88 0.67
CA LYS A 107 7.43 -3.57 0.65
C LYS A 107 8.40 -2.55 0.03
N ILE A 108 7.87 -1.68 -0.83
CA ILE A 108 8.63 -0.60 -1.47
C ILE A 108 8.32 0.75 -0.82
N TYR A 109 9.37 1.50 -0.54
CA TYR A 109 9.33 2.90 -0.17
C TYR A 109 9.96 3.73 -1.29
N ALA A 110 9.28 4.78 -1.71
CA ALA A 110 9.75 5.71 -2.73
C ALA A 110 10.15 7.04 -2.09
N LYS A 111 11.24 7.64 -2.57
CA LYS A 111 11.68 8.97 -2.14
C LYS A 111 10.53 9.97 -2.29
N GLU A 112 10.33 10.82 -1.29
CA GLU A 112 9.28 11.85 -1.34
C GLU A 112 9.44 12.72 -2.59
N GLY A 113 8.31 12.98 -3.27
CA GLY A 113 8.29 13.68 -4.56
C GLY A 113 8.58 12.80 -5.77
N TYR A 114 9.08 11.56 -5.59
CA TYR A 114 9.09 10.58 -6.67
C TYR A 114 7.68 10.02 -6.85
N VAL A 115 7.12 10.26 -8.02
CA VAL A 115 5.89 9.61 -8.48
C VAL A 115 6.37 8.44 -9.36
N PRO A 116 6.18 7.18 -8.94
CA PRO A 116 6.44 6.06 -9.84
C PRO A 116 5.56 6.27 -11.07
N ASP A 117 6.05 5.85 -12.25
CA ASP A 117 5.28 5.93 -13.50
C ASP A 117 4.13 4.91 -13.47
N ILE A 118 3.16 5.16 -12.59
CA ILE A 118 1.94 4.40 -12.42
C ILE A 118 0.96 5.07 -13.36
N ARG A 119 0.77 4.45 -14.51
CA ARG A 119 -0.20 4.91 -15.49
C ARG A 119 -1.59 4.70 -14.91
N MET A 120 -2.45 5.69 -15.09
CA MET A 120 -3.88 5.47 -14.88
C MET A 120 -4.33 4.35 -15.83
N LEU A 121 -5.24 3.48 -15.40
CA LEU A 121 -5.68 2.32 -16.20
C LEU A 121 -6.06 2.72 -17.64
N GLU A 122 -6.69 3.89 -17.80
CA GLU A 122 -7.10 4.49 -19.07
C GLU A 122 -5.95 4.89 -20.00
N GLN A 123 -4.74 5.06 -19.46
CA GLN A 123 -3.54 5.52 -20.19
C GLN A 123 -2.61 4.36 -20.56
N ILE A 124 -2.93 3.14 -20.15
CA ILE A 124 -2.05 2.02 -20.38
C ILE A 124 -2.21 1.50 -21.81
N ASP A 125 -1.11 1.42 -22.55
CA ASP A 125 -1.07 0.58 -23.75
C ASP A 125 -1.23 -0.89 -23.35
N PRO A 126 -2.31 -1.57 -23.76
CA PRO A 126 -2.51 -2.99 -23.48
C PRO A 126 -1.32 -3.87 -23.91
N LEU A 127 -0.59 -3.49 -24.96
CA LEU A 127 0.58 -4.23 -25.47
C LEU A 127 1.84 -4.06 -24.60
N SER A 128 1.81 -3.16 -23.62
CA SER A 128 2.96 -2.89 -22.74
C SER A 128 3.18 -3.94 -21.64
N PHE A 129 2.26 -4.89 -21.47
CA PHE A 129 2.30 -5.88 -20.40
C PHE A 129 2.68 -7.28 -20.86
N LYS A 130 3.58 -7.88 -20.09
CA LYS A 130 4.06 -9.25 -20.25
C LYS A 130 3.09 -10.26 -19.66
N LYS A 131 2.56 -9.96 -18.48
CA LYS A 131 1.65 -10.85 -17.75
C LYS A 131 0.80 -10.07 -16.76
N ILE A 132 -0.30 -10.67 -16.36
CA ILE A 132 -1.15 -10.20 -15.28
C ILE A 132 -1.30 -11.33 -14.25
N GLU A 133 -1.11 -11.01 -12.98
CA GLU A 133 -1.46 -11.91 -11.88
C GLU A 133 -2.66 -11.38 -11.12
N VAL A 134 -3.56 -12.29 -10.75
CA VAL A 134 -4.79 -11.99 -10.04
C VAL A 134 -4.78 -12.70 -8.70
N TYR A 135 -5.11 -11.94 -7.66
CA TYR A 135 -5.20 -12.39 -6.29
C TYR A 135 -6.57 -12.01 -5.72
N GLU A 136 -7.14 -12.86 -4.88
CA GLU A 136 -8.26 -12.52 -3.99
C GLU A 136 -7.68 -12.12 -2.63
N GLU A 137 -8.10 -10.98 -2.11
CA GLU A 137 -7.73 -10.56 -0.75
C GLU A 137 -8.72 -11.20 0.22
N VAL A 138 -8.23 -12.15 1.03
CA VAL A 138 -9.06 -12.95 1.95
C VAL A 138 -9.07 -12.39 3.36
N ASP A 139 -8.08 -11.57 3.70
CA ASP A 139 -7.90 -10.82 4.95
C ASP A 139 -6.88 -9.70 4.66
N TYR A 140 -6.68 -8.76 5.59
CA TYR A 140 -5.80 -7.61 5.43
C TYR A 140 -4.37 -8.01 5.02
N ASN A 141 -3.97 -7.64 3.79
CA ASN A 141 -2.70 -8.04 3.16
C ASN A 141 -2.47 -9.56 3.10
N GLN A 142 -3.52 -10.38 3.10
CA GLN A 142 -3.45 -11.82 2.83
C GLN A 142 -4.06 -12.11 1.47
N PHE A 143 -3.22 -12.55 0.54
CA PHE A 143 -3.57 -12.73 -0.86
C PHE A 143 -3.62 -14.21 -1.23
N LEU A 144 -4.77 -14.66 -1.71
CA LEU A 144 -4.92 -15.95 -2.34
C LEU A 144 -4.71 -15.80 -3.84
N TYR A 145 -3.65 -16.41 -4.37
CA TYR A 145 -3.42 -16.44 -5.82
C TYR A 145 -4.59 -17.12 -6.55
N LYS A 146 -5.12 -16.45 -7.58
CA LYS A 146 -6.24 -16.93 -8.39
C LYS A 146 -5.82 -17.32 -9.80
N ARG A 147 -5.01 -16.48 -10.45
CA ARG A 147 -4.72 -16.67 -11.89
C ARG A 147 -3.46 -15.96 -12.35
N LEU A 148 -2.83 -16.53 -13.38
CA LEU A 148 -1.82 -15.91 -14.23
C LEU A 148 -2.37 -15.83 -15.66
N ILE A 149 -2.26 -14.66 -16.27
CA ILE A 149 -2.67 -14.38 -17.65
C ILE A 149 -1.44 -13.94 -18.43
N GLU A 150 -0.99 -14.79 -19.34
CA GLU A 150 0.18 -14.52 -20.23
C GLU A 150 -0.20 -14.52 -21.71
N LYS A 151 -1.38 -15.05 -22.06
CA LYS A 151 -1.85 -15.05 -23.44
C LYS A 151 -2.24 -13.63 -23.83
N ASN A 152 -1.69 -13.16 -24.95
CA ASN A 152 -1.91 -11.80 -25.42
C ASN A 152 -3.42 -11.48 -25.54
N GLU A 153 -4.22 -12.33 -26.17
CA GLU A 153 -5.67 -12.10 -26.32
C GLU A 153 -6.41 -11.91 -24.98
N GLU A 154 -6.18 -12.79 -23.99
CA GLU A 154 -6.80 -12.68 -22.66
C GLU A 154 -6.33 -11.43 -21.91
N LEU A 155 -5.04 -11.10 -22.03
CA LEU A 155 -4.47 -9.88 -21.47
C LEU A 155 -5.12 -8.64 -22.06
N GLN A 156 -5.22 -8.56 -23.39
CA GLN A 156 -5.84 -7.45 -24.11
C GLN A 156 -7.31 -7.29 -23.72
N LYS A 157 -8.05 -8.40 -23.62
CA LYS A 157 -9.45 -8.40 -23.18
C LYS A 157 -9.58 -7.83 -21.77
N LEU A 158 -8.77 -8.28 -20.81
CA LEU A 158 -8.81 -7.76 -19.45
C LEU A 158 -8.44 -6.28 -19.38
N ILE A 159 -7.38 -5.83 -20.04
CA ILE A 159 -7.01 -4.40 -20.06
C ILE A 159 -8.13 -3.56 -20.66
N THR A 160 -8.75 -4.02 -21.77
CA THR A 160 -9.88 -3.33 -22.38
C THR A 160 -11.05 -3.19 -21.41
N ILE A 161 -11.35 -4.22 -20.62
CA ILE A 161 -12.39 -4.17 -19.58
C ILE A 161 -12.04 -3.17 -18.49
N LEU A 162 -10.77 -3.12 -18.05
CA LEU A 162 -10.32 -2.15 -17.04
C LEU A 162 -10.41 -0.70 -17.55
N GLN A 163 -10.25 -0.50 -18.85
CA GLN A 163 -10.34 0.81 -19.51
C GLN A 163 -11.77 1.24 -19.84
N SER A 164 -12.66 0.28 -20.09
CA SER A 164 -14.08 0.52 -20.34
C SER A 164 -14.84 0.56 -19.02
N ASN A 165 -14.99 1.75 -18.46
CA ASN A 165 -15.65 1.97 -17.19
C ASN A 165 -16.59 3.17 -17.21
N GLU A 166 -17.52 3.17 -16.26
CA GLU A 166 -18.40 4.30 -15.96
C GLU A 166 -18.27 4.65 -14.49
N ILE A 167 -18.30 5.94 -14.15
CA ILE A 167 -18.25 6.38 -12.76
C ILE A 167 -19.64 6.26 -12.15
N ASN A 168 -19.76 5.56 -11.02
CA ASN A 168 -20.98 5.48 -10.25
C ASN A 168 -20.70 5.59 -8.75
N GLU A 169 -20.82 6.80 -8.20
CA GLU A 169 -20.54 7.09 -6.78
C GLU A 169 -21.48 6.36 -5.79
N THR A 170 -22.55 5.73 -6.27
CA THR A 170 -23.48 4.97 -5.41
C THR A 170 -22.98 3.56 -5.10
N VAL A 171 -21.97 3.05 -5.82
CA VAL A 171 -21.37 1.76 -5.51
C VAL A 171 -20.50 1.86 -4.25
N VAL A 172 -20.77 0.98 -3.29
CA VAL A 172 -20.08 0.93 -2.00
C VAL A 172 -19.57 -0.48 -1.76
N TYR A 173 -18.31 -0.57 -1.33
CA TYR A 173 -17.73 -1.81 -0.81
C TYR A 173 -17.95 -1.90 0.69
N ARG A 174 -18.37 -3.08 1.15
CA ARG A 174 -18.56 -3.39 2.58
C ARG A 174 -17.94 -4.76 2.83
N GLU A 175 -16.82 -4.77 3.53
CA GLU A 175 -16.05 -5.99 3.80
C GLU A 175 -16.87 -7.04 4.58
N ASP A 176 -17.81 -6.60 5.41
CA ASP A 176 -18.70 -7.46 6.19
C ASP A 176 -19.90 -8.02 5.40
N ALA A 177 -20.11 -7.58 4.15
CA ALA A 177 -21.23 -8.07 3.35
C ALA A 177 -20.95 -9.49 2.84
N PRO A 178 -21.90 -10.45 2.94
CA PRO A 178 -21.63 -11.87 2.66
C PRO A 178 -21.13 -12.19 1.24
N GLN A 179 -21.38 -11.31 0.26
CA GLN A 179 -20.97 -11.49 -1.14
C GLN A 179 -19.81 -10.55 -1.53
N ALA A 180 -19.32 -9.74 -0.59
CA ALA A 180 -18.23 -8.83 -0.88
C ALA A 180 -16.93 -9.61 -1.11
N LYS A 181 -16.21 -9.21 -2.14
CA LYS A 181 -14.88 -9.74 -2.45
C LYS A 181 -13.97 -8.59 -2.85
N ALA A 182 -12.72 -8.67 -2.43
CA ALA A 182 -11.66 -7.79 -2.90
C ALA A 182 -10.66 -8.61 -3.73
N PHE A 183 -10.24 -8.05 -4.84
CA PHE A 183 -9.24 -8.61 -5.74
C PHE A 183 -8.10 -7.62 -5.92
N THR A 184 -6.90 -8.16 -6.07
CA THR A 184 -5.71 -7.42 -6.46
C THR A 184 -5.24 -7.93 -7.82
N ILE A 185 -5.09 -7.01 -8.77
CA ILE A 185 -4.49 -7.26 -10.08
C ILE A 185 -3.10 -6.66 -10.09
N ILE A 186 -2.09 -7.46 -10.43
CA ILE A 186 -0.72 -7.02 -10.63
C ILE A 186 -0.38 -7.05 -12.11
N LEU A 187 -0.04 -5.89 -12.67
CA LEU A 187 0.32 -5.72 -14.08
C LEU A 187 1.84 -5.65 -14.22
N TYR A 188 2.43 -6.65 -14.89
CA TYR A 188 3.87 -6.72 -15.12
C TYR A 188 4.19 -6.24 -16.52
N SER A 189 4.90 -5.12 -16.64
CA SER A 189 5.34 -4.56 -17.92
C SER A 189 6.46 -5.39 -18.55
N TYR A 190 6.63 -5.26 -19.87
CA TYR A 190 7.83 -5.77 -20.58
C TYR A 190 9.11 -4.99 -20.24
N SER A 191 9.00 -3.83 -19.57
CA SER A 191 10.15 -3.04 -19.17
C SER A 191 10.96 -3.74 -18.07
N THR A 192 12.25 -3.43 -17.99
CA THR A 192 13.15 -3.81 -16.88
C THR A 192 12.82 -3.07 -15.58
N SER A 193 11.56 -2.75 -15.35
CA SER A 193 11.09 -2.01 -14.19
C SER A 193 11.12 -2.93 -12.96
N PRO A 194 11.67 -2.48 -11.82
CA PRO A 194 11.67 -3.24 -10.57
C PRO A 194 10.30 -3.23 -9.88
N ILE A 195 9.36 -2.43 -10.38
CA ILE A 195 8.02 -2.30 -9.87
C ILE A 195 6.99 -2.79 -10.89
N ALA A 196 5.97 -3.48 -10.38
CA ALA A 196 4.76 -3.86 -11.10
C ALA A 196 3.58 -3.02 -10.56
N GLU A 197 2.64 -2.68 -11.43
CA GLU A 197 1.49 -1.85 -11.06
C GLU A 197 0.45 -2.69 -10.31
N LYS A 198 -0.06 -2.17 -9.18
CA LYS A 198 -1.06 -2.83 -8.35
C LYS A 198 -2.38 -2.09 -8.40
N HIS A 199 -3.43 -2.80 -8.78
CA HIS A 199 -4.79 -2.28 -8.89
C HIS A 199 -5.76 -3.12 -8.05
N ALA A 200 -6.56 -2.46 -7.22
CA ALA A 200 -7.57 -3.10 -6.39
C ALA A 200 -8.93 -3.04 -7.08
N ILE A 201 -9.63 -4.18 -7.13
CA ILE A 201 -10.98 -4.32 -7.68
C ILE A 201 -11.87 -4.92 -6.60
N TYR A 202 -12.99 -4.27 -6.33
CA TYR A 202 -13.98 -4.66 -5.34
C TYR A 202 -15.22 -5.21 -6.04
N PHE A 203 -15.83 -6.20 -5.44
CA PHE A 203 -17.13 -6.73 -5.82
C PHE A 203 -18.07 -6.63 -4.63
N ASN A 204 -19.26 -6.06 -4.81
CA ASN A 204 -20.24 -5.89 -3.74
C ASN A 204 -21.42 -6.89 -3.80
N GLY A 205 -21.31 -7.95 -4.61
CA GLY A 205 -22.41 -8.87 -4.90
C GLY A 205 -23.13 -8.57 -6.24
N GLU A 206 -22.97 -7.36 -6.78
CA GLU A 206 -23.62 -6.96 -8.04
C GLU A 206 -22.66 -6.34 -9.05
N ASN A 207 -21.78 -5.44 -8.60
CA ASN A 207 -20.91 -4.64 -9.44
C ASN A 207 -19.44 -4.87 -9.08
N TYR A 208 -18.58 -4.85 -10.11
CA TYR A 208 -17.13 -4.76 -9.96
C TYR A 208 -16.70 -3.31 -10.11
N PHE A 209 -15.89 -2.79 -9.18
CA PHE A 209 -15.47 -1.39 -9.21
C PHE A 209 -14.15 -1.16 -8.47
N ASP A 210 -13.52 -0.01 -8.65
CA ASP A 210 -12.31 0.36 -7.91
C ASP A 210 -12.55 1.45 -6.84
N LYS A 211 -11.47 1.88 -6.18
CA LYS A 211 -11.52 2.93 -5.15
C LYS A 211 -12.03 4.29 -5.65
N ASN A 212 -12.06 4.51 -6.96
CA ASN A 212 -12.52 5.74 -7.60
C ASN A 212 -13.96 5.59 -8.13
N HIS A 213 -14.68 4.54 -7.71
CA HIS A 213 -16.06 4.26 -8.12
C HIS A 213 -16.23 4.01 -9.63
N ARG A 214 -15.16 3.61 -10.32
CA ARG A 214 -15.24 3.16 -11.71
C ARG A 214 -15.82 1.76 -11.76
N VAL A 215 -16.99 1.59 -12.35
CA VAL A 215 -17.68 0.32 -12.49
C VAL A 215 -17.25 -0.35 -13.80
N PHE A 216 -16.86 -1.62 -13.72
CA PHE A 216 -16.39 -2.42 -14.85
C PHE A 216 -17.49 -3.35 -15.37
N SER A 217 -17.35 -3.79 -16.63
CA SER A 217 -18.20 -4.84 -17.18
C SER A 217 -18.20 -6.10 -16.31
N LYS A 218 -19.36 -6.74 -16.17
CA LYS A 218 -19.50 -8.01 -15.43
C LYS A 218 -18.63 -9.13 -15.99
N GLU A 219 -18.22 -9.03 -17.26
CA GLU A 219 -17.25 -9.94 -17.89
C GLU A 219 -15.90 -10.01 -17.14
N ILE A 220 -15.52 -8.97 -16.37
CA ILE A 220 -14.31 -9.01 -15.55
C ILE A 220 -14.32 -10.21 -14.57
N GLY A 221 -15.51 -10.66 -14.16
CA GLY A 221 -15.67 -11.84 -13.30
C GLY A 221 -15.07 -13.11 -13.90
N GLU A 222 -15.02 -13.25 -15.23
CA GLU A 222 -14.37 -14.37 -15.93
C GLU A 222 -12.86 -14.44 -15.66
N PHE A 223 -12.24 -13.31 -15.32
CA PHE A 223 -10.82 -13.19 -15.02
C PHE A 223 -10.51 -13.28 -13.54
N LEU A 224 -11.42 -12.79 -12.70
CA LEU A 224 -11.23 -12.67 -11.24
C LEU A 224 -11.67 -13.92 -10.47
N ILE A 225 -12.75 -14.55 -10.91
CA ILE A 225 -13.30 -15.74 -10.27
C ILE A 225 -12.84 -16.95 -11.09
N GLU A 226 -12.36 -17.96 -10.38
CA GLU A 226 -11.91 -19.22 -10.96
C GLU A 226 -13.07 -19.85 -11.73
N THR A 227 -12.96 -19.92 -13.05
CA THR A 227 -13.82 -20.77 -13.86
C THR A 227 -13.40 -22.22 -13.59
N LYS A 228 -14.30 -22.97 -12.94
CA LYS A 228 -14.20 -24.43 -12.85
C LYS A 228 -14.12 -25.05 -14.24
#